data_AF-A0A6A6LY44-F1
#
_entry.id   AF-A0A6A6LY44-F1
#
_cell.length_a   1.000
_cell.length_b   1.000
_cell.length_c   1.000
_cell.angle_alpha   90.00
_cell.angle_beta   90.00
_cell.angle_gamma   90.00
#
_symmetry.space_group_name_H-M   'P 1'
#
loop_
_entity.id
_entity.type
_entity.pdbx_description
1 polymer ?
#
loop_
_entity_poly.entity_id
_entity_poly.type
_entity_poly.pdbx_seq_one_letter_code
_entity_poly.pdbx_strand_id
1 'polypeptide(L)'
;MRPPGAILAPGESIIATVFKFVEQPENNEKPIEQKSKVKFKIMSLKVKGMMDYVPELFDEQKDQVSLEQILRVVFLDPERPSAALEKLKRQLADADAAVEASKKPPEDAGPRIIGEGLVIDEWKERRERYLARQQVEGVDSV
;
A
#
# COMPACT_ATOMS: atom_id res chain seq x y z
N MET A 1 -4.75 -1.71 -2.92
CA MET A 1 -4.40 -0.61 -2.01
C MET A 1 -5.11 -0.84 -0.70
N ARG A 2 -4.48 -0.55 0.44
CA ARG A 2 -5.09 -0.68 1.77
C ARG A 2 -4.65 0.50 2.68
N PRO A 3 -5.60 1.18 3.36
CA PRO A 3 -7.03 1.05 3.13
C PRO A 3 -7.41 1.61 1.73
N PRO A 4 -8.51 1.13 1.11
CA PRO A 4 -8.97 1.63 -0.19
C PRO A 4 -9.58 3.03 -0.09
N GLY A 5 -10.00 3.45 1.11
CA GLY A 5 -10.46 4.78 1.44
C GLY A 5 -10.56 4.96 2.95
N ALA A 6 -10.68 6.20 3.40
CA ALA A 6 -10.79 6.57 4.81
C ALA A 6 -11.37 7.99 4.94
N ILE A 7 -11.87 8.33 6.12
CA ILE A 7 -12.18 9.71 6.51
C ILE A 7 -11.04 10.20 7.41
N LEU A 8 -10.54 11.40 7.12
CA LEU A 8 -9.46 12.03 7.87
C LEU A 8 -9.98 13.26 8.59
N ALA A 9 -9.59 13.40 9.85
CA ALA A 9 -9.77 14.65 10.57
C ALA A 9 -8.87 15.75 9.98
N PRO A 10 -9.21 17.05 10.17
CA PRO A 10 -8.34 18.13 9.73
C PRO A 10 -6.92 18.00 10.30
N GLY A 11 -5.91 17.99 9.42
CA GLY A 11 -4.50 17.84 9.79
C GLY A 11 -4.02 16.40 9.95
N GLU A 12 -4.91 15.42 9.86
CA GLU A 12 -4.54 14.00 9.90
C GLU A 12 -3.97 13.55 8.55
N SER A 13 -3.06 12.59 8.61
CA SER A 13 -2.43 11.97 7.44
C SER A 13 -2.65 10.47 7.45
N ILE A 14 -2.73 9.86 6.26
CA ILE A 14 -2.89 8.42 6.11
C ILE A 14 -1.74 7.79 5.34
N ILE A 15 -1.38 6.58 5.71
CA ILE A 15 -0.43 5.74 4.99
C ILE A 15 -1.21 4.62 4.29
N ALA A 16 -1.20 4.64 2.96
CA ALA A 16 -1.83 3.62 2.14
C ALA A 16 -0.78 2.68 1.54
N THR A 17 -0.91 1.38 1.78
CA THR A 17 -0.03 0.38 1.21
C THR A 17 -0.58 -0.13 -0.12
N VAL A 18 0.28 -0.19 -1.14
CA VAL A 18 -0.10 -0.63 -2.49
C VAL A 18 0.75 -1.83 -2.88
N PHE A 19 0.09 -2.95 -3.12
CA PHE A 19 0.72 -4.15 -3.66
C PHE A 19 0.35 -4.32 -5.13
N LYS A 20 1.35 -4.62 -5.96
CA LYS A 20 1.16 -5.10 -7.33
C LYS A 20 1.54 -6.57 -7.36
N PHE A 21 0.60 -7.43 -7.74
CA PHE A 21 0.92 -8.81 -8.09
C PHE A 21 1.64 -8.81 -9.44
N VAL A 22 2.86 -9.32 -9.45
CA VAL A 22 3.63 -9.52 -10.68
C VAL A 22 3.85 -11.02 -10.77
N GLU A 23 3.23 -11.64 -11.76
CA GLU A 23 3.52 -13.02 -12.12
C GLU A 23 4.98 -13.05 -12.64
N GLN A 24 5.78 -14.00 -12.16
CA GLN A 24 7.16 -14.11 -12.62
C GLN A 24 7.13 -14.41 -14.11
N PRO A 25 7.87 -13.67 -14.95
CA PRO A 25 7.93 -14.00 -16.37
C PRO A 25 8.53 -15.40 -16.50
N GLU A 26 7.87 -16.28 -17.25
CA GLU A 26 8.32 -17.67 -17.49
C GLU A 26 9.67 -17.74 -18.23
N ASN A 27 10.18 -16.61 -18.71
CA ASN A 27 11.45 -16.51 -19.42
C ASN A 27 12.29 -15.32 -18.92
N ASN A 28 13.62 -15.41 -19.07
CA ASN A 28 14.64 -14.44 -18.68
C ASN A 28 14.57 -13.08 -19.44
N GLU A 29 13.39 -12.65 -19.89
CA GLU A 29 13.19 -11.30 -20.38
C GLU A 29 13.23 -10.34 -19.19
N LYS A 30 14.38 -9.68 -19.05
CA LYS A 30 14.51 -8.48 -18.22
C LYS A 30 13.36 -7.55 -18.61
N PRO A 31 12.52 -7.08 -17.66
CA PRO A 31 11.45 -6.16 -17.98
C PRO A 31 12.05 -4.83 -18.46
N ILE A 32 12.26 -4.74 -19.78
CA ILE A 32 12.72 -3.56 -20.50
C ILE A 32 11.77 -2.43 -20.14
N GLU A 33 12.30 -1.40 -19.48
CA GLU A 33 11.70 -0.09 -19.21
C GLU A 33 10.20 -0.02 -19.52
N GLN A 34 9.38 -0.76 -18.75
CA GLN A 34 7.94 -0.64 -18.88
C GLN A 34 7.59 0.75 -18.34
N LYS A 35 7.54 1.75 -19.23
CA LYS A 35 6.95 3.05 -18.94
C LYS A 35 5.51 2.78 -18.53
N SER A 36 5.31 2.66 -17.22
CA SER A 36 4.03 2.28 -16.66
C SER A 36 2.97 3.26 -17.14
N LYS A 37 1.97 2.74 -17.85
CA LYS A 37 0.71 3.45 -18.10
C LYS A 37 -0.21 3.39 -16.87
N VAL A 38 0.19 2.66 -15.82
CA VAL A 38 -0.58 2.54 -14.58
C VAL A 38 -0.56 3.88 -13.86
N LYS A 39 -1.74 4.32 -13.45
CA LYS A 39 -1.98 5.54 -12.69
C LYS A 39 -2.78 5.19 -11.45
N PHE A 40 -2.54 5.91 -10.37
CA PHE A 40 -3.42 5.92 -9.20
C PHE A 40 -4.20 7.23 -9.22
N LYS A 41 -5.51 7.14 -9.05
CA LYS A 41 -6.36 8.32 -8.87
C LYS A 41 -6.78 8.37 -7.41
N ILE A 42 -6.41 9.43 -6.71
CA ILE A 42 -6.85 9.75 -5.36
C ILE A 42 -7.91 10.84 -5.50
N MET A 43 -9.10 10.59 -4.97
CA MET A 43 -10.20 11.56 -4.96
C MET A 43 -10.54 11.89 -3.52
N SER A 44 -10.84 13.14 -3.23
CA SER A 44 -11.26 13.58 -1.90
C SER A 44 -12.51 14.42 -1.95
N LEU A 45 -13.37 14.22 -0.96
CA LEU A 45 -14.61 14.96 -0.77
C LEU A 45 -14.66 15.46 0.67
N LYS A 46 -15.27 16.63 0.88
CA LYS A 46 -15.48 17.18 2.23
C LYS A 46 -16.74 16.57 2.84
N VAL A 47 -16.58 15.71 3.84
CA VAL A 47 -17.70 15.19 4.63
C VAL A 47 -18.08 16.17 5.73
N LYS A 48 -19.35 16.15 6.17
CA LYS A 48 -19.86 16.93 7.30
C LYS A 48 -20.24 16.00 8.44
N GLY A 49 -19.86 16.36 9.67
CA GLY A 49 -20.20 15.62 10.88
C GLY A 49 -19.29 14.42 11.16
N MET A 50 -19.56 13.71 12.25
CA MET A 50 -18.89 12.45 12.57
C MET A 50 -19.54 11.35 11.74
N MET A 51 -18.87 10.93 10.68
CA MET A 51 -19.28 9.82 9.82
C MET A 51 -18.16 8.79 9.77
N ASP A 52 -18.55 7.52 9.71
CA ASP A 52 -17.62 6.42 9.42
C ASP A 52 -17.46 6.27 7.90
N TYR A 53 -16.29 5.80 7.48
CA TYR A 53 -16.05 5.56 6.07
C TYR A 53 -16.85 4.34 5.60
N VAL A 54 -17.74 4.57 4.66
CA VAL A 54 -18.54 3.56 3.97
C VAL A 54 -18.31 3.76 2.46
N PRO A 55 -17.81 2.75 1.72
CA PRO A 55 -17.49 2.90 0.30
C PRO A 55 -18.61 3.52 -0.54
N GLU A 56 -19.86 3.14 -0.25
CA GLU A 56 -21.07 3.59 -0.93
C GLU A 56 -21.30 5.10 -0.80
N LEU A 57 -20.87 5.72 0.31
CA LEU A 57 -20.95 7.18 0.50
C LEU A 57 -20.21 7.94 -0.60
N PHE A 58 -19.09 7.38 -1.05
CA PHE A 58 -18.28 8.00 -2.09
C PHE A 58 -19.00 7.95 -3.44
N ASP A 59 -19.67 6.84 -3.77
CA ASP A 59 -20.37 6.68 -5.05
C ASP A 59 -21.57 7.63 -5.17
N GLU A 60 -22.33 7.81 -4.08
CA GLU A 60 -23.46 8.74 -4.02
C GLU A 60 -23.04 10.20 -4.16
N GLN A 61 -21.86 10.56 -3.64
CA GLN A 61 -21.36 11.93 -3.58
C GLN A 61 -20.20 12.20 -4.55
N LYS A 62 -19.94 11.29 -5.49
CA LYS A 62 -18.80 11.36 -6.41
C LYS A 62 -18.77 12.65 -7.24
N ASP A 63 -19.94 13.23 -7.51
CA ASP A 63 -20.05 14.47 -8.29
C ASP A 63 -19.73 15.72 -7.44
N GLN A 64 -19.60 15.56 -6.11
CA GLN A 64 -19.20 16.61 -5.15
C GLN A 64 -17.70 16.52 -4.78
N VAL A 65 -16.94 15.69 -5.48
CA VAL A 65 -15.50 15.54 -5.25
C VAL A 65 -14.81 16.89 -5.36
N SER A 66 -14.08 17.22 -4.30
CA SER A 66 -13.44 18.52 -4.15
C SER A 66 -12.08 18.57 -4.82
N LEU A 67 -11.35 17.44 -4.81
CA LEU A 67 -10.04 17.33 -5.44
C LEU A 67 -9.85 15.94 -6.07
N GLU A 68 -9.25 15.93 -7.25
CA GLU A 68 -8.78 14.74 -7.93
C GLU A 68 -7.28 14.85 -8.17
N GLN A 69 -6.52 13.86 -7.73
CA GLN A 69 -5.08 13.79 -7.91
C GLN A 69 -4.69 12.48 -8.59
N ILE A 70 -4.07 12.60 -9.76
CA ILE A 70 -3.60 11.46 -10.54
C ILE A 70 -2.09 11.32 -10.37
N LEU A 71 -1.67 10.20 -9.79
CA LEU A 71 -0.28 9.80 -9.62
C LEU A 71 0.14 8.83 -10.71
N ARG A 72 1.35 9.00 -11.25
CA ARG A 72 1.95 8.05 -12.19
C ARG A 72 2.80 7.04 -11.43
N VAL A 73 2.64 5.76 -11.77
CA VAL A 73 3.51 4.70 -11.23
C VAL A 73 4.86 4.73 -11.95
N VAL A 74 5.95 4.66 -11.19
CA VAL A 74 7.31 4.50 -11.72
C VAL A 74 7.86 3.19 -11.18
N PHE A 75 8.26 2.29 -12.07
CA PHE A 75 8.97 1.07 -11.69
C PHE A 75 10.45 1.37 -11.60
N LEU A 76 11.08 0.91 -10.53
CA LEU A 76 12.50 1.08 -10.27
C LEU A 76 13.14 -0.30 -10.24
N ASP A 77 14.34 -0.40 -10.81
CA ASP A 77 15.18 -1.58 -10.73
C ASP A 77 16.00 -1.49 -9.43
N PRO A 78 15.87 -2.44 -8.48
CA PRO A 78 16.59 -2.40 -7.21
C PRO A 78 18.10 -2.55 -7.38
N GLU A 79 18.57 -3.20 -8.46
CA GLU A 79 19.99 -3.42 -8.74
C GLU A 79 20.66 -2.20 -9.37
N ARG A 80 19.87 -1.22 -9.82
CA ARG A 80 20.37 -0.02 -10.47
C ARG A 80 20.19 1.22 -9.57
N PRO A 81 21.29 1.77 -9.00
CA PRO A 81 21.23 2.99 -8.22
C PRO A 81 20.61 4.14 -9.03
N SER A 82 19.65 4.85 -8.43
CA SER A 82 19.03 6.01 -9.03
C SER A 82 18.53 6.99 -7.97
N ALA A 83 18.45 8.27 -8.30
CA ALA A 83 17.93 9.29 -7.38
C ALA A 83 16.49 8.99 -6.94
N ALA A 84 15.69 8.37 -7.81
CA ALA A 84 14.33 7.93 -7.48
C ALA A 84 14.31 6.78 -6.46
N LEU A 85 15.25 5.83 -6.56
CA LEU A 85 15.39 4.73 -5.62
C LEU A 85 15.80 5.21 -4.23
N GLU A 86 16.78 6.12 -4.16
CA GLU A 86 17.20 6.72 -2.89
C GLU A 86 16.08 7.54 -2.24
N LYS A 87 15.32 8.30 -3.05
CA LYS A 87 14.12 8.99 -2.58
C LYS A 87 13.09 8.01 -2.02
N LEU A 88 12.82 6.91 -2.72
CA LEU A 88 11.86 5.89 -2.27
C LEU A 88 12.28 5.28 -0.93
N LYS A 89 13.55 4.90 -0.76
CA LYS A 89 14.08 4.35 0.50
C LYS A 89 13.86 5.31 1.67
N ARG A 90 14.14 6.60 1.47
CA ARG A 90 13.90 7.62 2.50
C ARG A 90 12.41 7.73 2.85
N GLN A 91 11.53 7.75 1.85
CA GLN A 91 10.09 7.83 2.08
C GLN A 91 9.54 6.59 2.82
N LEU A 92 10.09 5.40 2.55
CA LEU A 92 9.73 4.19 3.28
C LEU A 92 10.17 4.29 4.75
N ALA A 93 11.40 4.75 5.01
CA ALA A 93 11.88 4.95 6.37
C ALA A 93 11.03 5.98 7.15
N ASP A 94 10.65 7.09 6.49
CA ASP A 94 9.76 8.10 7.09
C ASP A 94 8.37 7.52 7.39
N ALA A 95 7.82 6.67 6.50
CA ALA A 95 6.53 6.01 6.69
C ALA A 95 6.58 4.99 7.83
N ASP A 96 7.62 4.16 7.91
CA ASP A 96 7.82 3.22 9.01
C ASP A 96 7.98 3.96 10.35
N ALA A 97 8.74 5.07 10.37
CA ALA A 97 8.87 5.91 11.56
C ALA A 97 7.54 6.54 11.99
N ALA A 98 6.70 6.97 11.05
CA ALA A 98 5.37 7.50 11.33
C ALA A 98 4.42 6.41 11.87
N VAL A 99 4.50 5.19 11.32
CA VAL A 99 3.75 4.03 11.84
C VAL A 99 4.19 3.71 13.27
N GLU A 100 5.50 3.63 13.55
CA GLU A 100 6.01 3.39 14.90
C GLU A 100 5.67 4.53 15.88
N ALA A 101 5.68 5.79 15.42
CA ALA A 101 5.22 6.92 16.23
C ALA A 101 3.73 6.83 16.57
N SER A 102 2.90 6.34 15.64
CA SER A 102 1.46 6.12 15.90
C SER A 102 1.18 4.96 16.86
N LYS A 103 2.11 4.00 16.99
CA LYS A 103 2.02 2.88 17.95
C LYS A 103 2.46 3.28 19.37
N LYS A 104 3.24 4.35 19.54
CA LYS A 104 3.56 4.86 20.86
C LYS A 104 2.29 5.46 21.47
N PRO A 105 1.82 5.02 22.64
CA PRO A 105 0.59 5.52 23.20
C PRO A 105 0.73 7.03 23.48
N PRO A 106 -0.28 7.86 23.13
CA PRO A 106 -0.43 9.12 23.82
C PRO A 106 -0.69 8.81 25.30
N GLU A 107 0.01 9.49 26.21
CA GLU A 107 -0.49 9.60 27.58
C GLU A 107 -1.90 10.21 27.51
N ASP A 108 -2.88 9.38 27.85
CA ASP A 108 -4.30 9.66 28.08
C ASP A 108 -5.17 10.06 26.87
N ALA A 109 -5.52 9.08 26.04
CA ALA A 109 -6.84 8.99 25.41
C ALA A 109 -7.20 7.52 25.14
N GLY A 110 -8.38 7.10 25.63
CA GLY A 110 -8.90 5.74 25.57
C GLY A 110 -9.07 5.12 24.15
N PRO A 111 -9.52 3.86 24.08
CA PRO A 111 -9.15 2.93 23.03
C PRO A 111 -9.82 3.24 21.69
N ARG A 112 -9.00 3.40 20.64
CA ARG A 112 -9.43 3.23 19.24
C ARG A 112 -8.47 2.28 18.53
N ILE A 113 -8.64 0.99 18.83
CA ILE A 113 -8.09 -0.09 18.03
C ILE A 113 -8.92 -0.14 16.74
N ILE A 114 -8.53 0.64 15.73
CA ILE A 114 -9.08 0.50 14.38
C ILE A 114 -8.25 -0.59 13.68
N GLY A 115 -8.73 -1.82 13.77
CA GLY A 115 -8.46 -2.87 12.81
C GLY A 115 -7.01 -3.34 12.71
N GLU A 116 -6.42 -3.77 13.82
CA GLU A 116 -5.27 -4.70 13.80
C GLU A 116 -5.74 -6.09 13.33
N GLY A 117 -6.18 -6.17 12.06
CA GLY A 117 -6.57 -7.42 11.44
C GLY A 117 -5.32 -8.23 11.11
N LEU A 118 -4.90 -9.11 12.02
CA LEU A 118 -4.68 -10.57 11.87
C LEU A 118 -4.39 -11.16 10.45
N VAL A 119 -3.84 -10.39 9.51
CA VAL A 119 -3.59 -10.79 8.11
C VAL A 119 -2.08 -10.75 7.80
N ILE A 120 -1.28 -10.11 8.65
CA ILE A 120 0.19 -10.18 8.56
C ILE A 120 0.64 -11.65 8.68
N ASP A 121 0.03 -12.42 9.58
CA ASP A 121 0.33 -13.84 9.76
C ASP A 121 -0.13 -14.69 8.57
N GLU A 122 -1.34 -14.48 8.06
CA GLU A 122 -1.84 -15.23 6.89
C GLU A 122 -1.05 -14.93 5.60
N TRP A 123 -0.54 -13.71 5.44
CA TRP A 123 0.29 -13.32 4.30
C TRP A 123 1.70 -13.86 4.39
N LYS A 124 2.28 -13.88 5.60
CA LYS A 124 3.55 -14.54 5.86
C LYS A 124 3.42 -16.04 5.57
N GLU A 125 2.35 -16.67 6.05
CA GLU A 125 2.09 -18.09 5.83
C GLU A 125 1.84 -18.42 4.36
N ARG A 126 1.19 -17.53 3.60
CA ARG A 126 1.00 -17.71 2.15
C ARG A 126 2.29 -17.54 1.36
N ARG A 127 3.16 -16.61 1.76
CA ARG A 127 4.51 -16.43 1.19
C ARG A 127 5.41 -17.62 1.51
N GLU A 128 5.39 -18.10 2.76
CA GLU A 128 6.14 -19.29 3.19
C GLU A 128 5.63 -20.55 2.48
N ARG A 129 4.30 -20.73 2.33
CA ARG A 129 3.73 -21.83 1.53
C ARG A 129 4.13 -21.77 0.05
N TYR A 130 4.31 -20.59 -0.52
CA TYR A 130 4.77 -20.45 -1.90
C TYR A 130 6.26 -20.79 -2.04
N LEU A 131 7.10 -20.33 -1.10
CA LEU A 131 8.53 -20.66 -1.04
C LEU A 131 8.79 -22.15 -0.75
N ALA A 132 7.99 -22.76 0.12
CA ALA A 132 8.09 -24.19 0.44
C ALA A 132 7.73 -25.06 -0.78
N ARG A 133 6.73 -24.67 -1.58
CA ARG A 133 6.38 -25.37 -2.82
C ARG A 133 7.49 -25.27 -3.86
N GLN A 134 8.16 -24.12 -3.99
CA GLN A 134 9.33 -23.97 -4.86
C GLN A 134 10.54 -24.80 -4.44
N GLN A 135 10.76 -25.04 -3.14
CA GLN A 135 11.89 -25.85 -2.67
C GLN A 135 11.67 -27.36 -2.87
N VAL A 136 10.42 -27.83 -2.88
CA VAL A 136 10.11 -29.27 -3.05
C VAL A 136 10.16 -29.71 -4.52
N GLU A 137 9.83 -28.82 -5.47
CA GLU A 137 9.82 -29.15 -6.91
C GLU A 137 11.21 -29.18 -7.56
N GLY A 138 12.27 -28.83 -6.81
CA GLY A 138 13.67 -28.82 -7.28
C GLY A 138 14.52 -30.02 -6.87
N VAL A 139 13.96 -31.05 -6.21
CA VAL A 139 14.74 -32.19 -5.68
C VAL A 139 14.48 -33.53 -6.39
N ASP A 140 13.42 -33.65 -7.20
CA ASP A 140 13.16 -34.88 -7.98
C ASP A 140 13.73 -34.77 -9.40
N SER A 141 15.05 -34.80 -9.50
CA SER A 141 15.76 -35.25 -10.71
C SER A 141 17.06 -35.90 -10.27
N VAL A 142 16.98 -37.20 -9.99
CA VAL A 142 18.14 -38.11 -9.91
C VAL A 142 17.96 -39.24 -10.92
#